data_AF-A0A8B3L217-F1
#
_entry.id   AF-A0A8B3L217-F1
#
_cell.length_a   1.000
_cell.length_b   1.000
_cell.length_c   1.000
_cell.angle_alpha   90.00
_cell.angle_beta   90.00
_cell.angle_gamma   90.00
#
_symmetry.space_group_name_H-M   'P 1'
#
loop_
_entity.id
_entity.type
_entity.pdbx_description
1 polymer ?
#
loop_
_entity_poly.entity_id
_entity_poly.type
_entity_poly.pdbx_seq_one_letter_code
_entity_poly.pdbx_strand_id
1 'polypeptide(L)'
;MTDLAEAGSVASRPAGNLATPPAHGDNGSAPAVGRSWFFDGLSEGNRKLAEAKGWNKAESLDRVFTSYAELERQQGESLRVPAKDAPKEEWDRFHSRLPDAMRPLTSAEKVEYRRPDNLPENFAYSDELANASKAWAVEAGASPRIAQAYHDRFVGYMAEQAAAQQAALSRSVEATHDELVRDWGPTDSDGFRQKLEVANRAMKKLGLVSAYKQKGILLPDGALTDPQIARAFHAIGEAMFREDTIDADGAPRGQNPFRRNAAGERNISAISALVKIDPQRARRLARDAGENPDLWMPSNPL
;
A
#
# COMPACT_ATOMS: atom_id res chain seq x y z
N MET A 1 16.28 35.52 -22.23
CA MET A 1 14.88 35.59 -22.74
C MET A 1 14.15 34.46 -22.04
N THR A 2 13.24 34.66 -21.10
CA THR A 2 12.43 35.83 -20.72
C THR A 2 12.05 35.73 -19.23
N ASP A 3 12.14 36.90 -18.59
CA ASP A 3 11.40 37.47 -17.45
C ASP A 3 11.14 36.73 -16.13
N LEU A 4 11.75 37.35 -15.09
CA LEU A 4 11.41 37.34 -13.68
C LEU A 4 10.18 38.22 -13.39
N ALA A 5 9.33 37.76 -12.48
CA ALA A 5 8.49 38.57 -11.59
C ALA A 5 8.13 37.67 -10.38
N GLU A 6 8.13 38.07 -9.11
CA GLU A 6 8.48 39.32 -8.45
C GLU A 6 8.56 38.94 -6.95
N ALA A 7 9.69 39.22 -6.30
CA ALA A 7 9.87 39.02 -4.88
C ALA A 7 9.29 40.24 -4.14
N GLY A 8 8.13 40.08 -3.52
CA GLY A 8 7.48 41.08 -2.69
C GLY A 8 8.19 41.24 -1.34
N SER A 9 9.13 42.19 -1.30
CA SER A 9 9.88 42.65 -0.14
C SER A 9 8.95 43.20 0.97
N VAL A 10 9.17 42.73 2.20
CA VAL A 10 8.49 43.19 3.42
C VAL A 10 9.14 44.51 3.84
N ALA A 11 8.50 45.63 3.52
CA ALA A 11 8.97 46.94 3.97
C ALA A 11 8.61 47.16 5.45
N SER A 12 9.67 47.27 6.26
CA SER A 12 9.73 47.77 7.63
C SER A 12 8.88 49.01 7.85
N ARG A 13 8.08 49.03 8.92
CA ARG A 13 7.50 50.26 9.47
C ARG A 13 8.61 51.05 10.19
N PRO A 14 8.84 52.34 9.88
CA PRO A 14 9.53 53.21 10.80
C PRO A 14 8.55 53.76 11.85
N ALA A 15 9.03 53.76 13.09
CA ALA A 15 8.42 54.39 14.24
C ALA A 15 8.51 55.92 14.17
N GLY A 16 7.53 56.57 14.81
CA GLY A 16 7.66 57.91 15.39
C GLY A 16 7.66 59.10 14.44
N ASN A 17 6.85 60.11 14.75
CA ASN A 17 7.31 61.49 14.76
C ASN A 17 6.37 62.34 15.64
N LEU A 18 6.89 62.74 16.80
CA LEU A 18 6.45 63.90 17.55
C LEU A 18 6.93 65.14 16.78
N ALA A 19 6.01 65.96 16.30
CA ALA A 19 6.36 67.25 15.70
C ALA A 19 6.08 68.38 16.70
N THR A 20 7.14 69.02 17.16
CA THR A 20 7.17 70.29 17.90
C THR A 20 6.71 71.44 16.97
N PRO A 21 5.94 72.45 17.45
CA PRO A 21 5.35 73.47 16.58
C PRO A 21 6.32 74.63 16.30
N PRO A 22 6.23 75.33 15.14
CA PRO A 22 6.83 76.66 14.99
C PRO A 22 5.85 77.76 15.41
N ALA A 23 6.42 78.83 15.99
CA ALA A 23 5.75 80.05 16.41
C ALA A 23 5.87 81.19 15.37
N HIS A 24 5.08 82.26 15.58
CA HIS A 24 4.86 83.50 14.81
C HIS A 24 3.82 83.39 13.68
N GLY A 25 2.82 84.28 13.52
CA GLY A 25 2.43 85.51 14.21
C GLY A 25 1.49 86.33 13.31
N ASP A 26 0.59 87.10 13.97
CA ASP A 26 -0.18 88.27 13.50
C ASP A 26 -1.58 88.15 12.84
N ASN A 27 -2.35 89.22 13.12
CA ASN A 27 -3.79 89.42 13.28
C ASN A 27 -4.70 89.43 12.02
N GLY A 28 -6.00 89.17 12.24
CA GLY A 28 -7.08 89.58 11.33
C GLY A 28 -8.45 88.93 11.62
N SER A 29 -9.41 89.71 12.08
CA SER A 29 -10.74 89.33 12.59
C SER A 29 -11.69 88.61 11.62
N ALA A 30 -12.36 87.56 12.10
CA ALA A 30 -13.76 87.18 11.84
C ALA A 30 -14.20 86.15 12.91
N PRO A 31 -15.47 86.12 13.38
CA PRO A 31 -15.87 85.13 14.37
C PRO A 31 -15.78 83.74 13.73
N ALA A 32 -14.99 82.86 14.34
CA ALA A 32 -14.74 81.51 13.85
C ALA A 32 -16.05 80.71 13.85
N VAL A 33 -16.68 80.60 12.69
CA VAL A 33 -17.67 79.56 12.43
C VAL A 33 -16.91 78.23 12.35
N GLY A 34 -16.79 77.56 13.50
CA GLY A 34 -16.64 76.11 13.60
C GLY A 34 -15.38 75.48 13.00
N ARG A 35 -14.19 76.10 13.05
CA ARG A 35 -12.93 75.35 12.89
C ARG A 35 -12.63 74.62 14.19
N SER A 36 -12.93 73.33 14.22
CA SER A 36 -12.51 72.45 15.31
C SER A 36 -10.99 72.35 15.29
N TRP A 37 -10.33 73.08 16.21
CA TRP A 37 -8.90 73.00 16.57
C TRP A 37 -8.35 71.56 16.63
N PHE A 38 -9.25 70.61 16.87
CA PHE A 38 -9.02 69.18 16.99
C PHE A 38 -8.42 68.51 15.73
N PHE A 39 -8.64 69.02 14.52
CA PHE A 39 -8.11 68.40 13.27
C PHE A 39 -7.03 69.21 12.55
N ASP A 40 -6.74 70.44 13.01
CA ASP A 40 -5.82 71.35 12.34
C ASP A 40 -4.35 70.85 12.39
N GLY A 41 -4.01 70.02 13.38
CA GLY A 41 -2.69 69.38 13.52
C GLY A 41 -2.55 68.00 12.88
N LEU A 42 -3.62 67.44 12.29
CA LEU A 42 -3.55 66.11 11.66
C LEU A 42 -3.00 66.20 10.23
N SER A 43 -2.15 65.22 9.89
CA SER A 43 -1.76 64.98 8.49
C SER A 43 -2.97 64.70 7.62
N GLU A 44 -2.87 64.95 6.31
CA GLU A 44 -3.97 64.78 5.36
C GLU A 44 -4.53 63.35 5.36
N GLY A 45 -3.66 62.35 5.55
CA GLY A 45 -4.06 60.94 5.70
C GLY A 45 -4.89 60.67 6.96
N ASN A 46 -4.49 61.24 8.10
CA ASN A 46 -5.22 61.10 9.36
C ASN A 46 -6.56 61.86 9.32
N ARG A 47 -6.63 62.96 8.58
CA ARG A 47 -7.87 63.73 8.37
C ARG A 47 -8.89 62.96 7.55
N LYS A 48 -8.47 62.34 6.43
CA LYS A 48 -9.32 61.45 5.62
C LYS A 48 -9.81 60.23 6.42
N LEU A 49 -8.96 59.66 7.27
CA LEU A 49 -9.34 58.56 8.15
C LEU A 49 -10.39 59.00 9.19
N ALA A 50 -10.17 60.15 9.83
CA ALA A 50 -11.08 60.71 10.82
C ALA A 50 -12.46 61.01 10.21
N GLU A 51 -12.51 61.60 9.01
CA GLU A 51 -13.75 61.82 8.25
C GLU A 51 -14.46 60.51 7.91
N ALA A 52 -13.74 59.52 7.38
CA ALA A 52 -14.29 58.22 7.00
C ALA A 52 -14.84 57.42 8.20
N LYS A 53 -14.24 57.58 9.39
CA LYS A 53 -14.67 56.92 10.64
C LYS A 53 -15.69 57.73 11.44
N GLY A 54 -16.08 58.92 10.94
CA GLY A 54 -17.02 59.81 11.63
C GLY A 54 -16.44 60.42 12.91
N TRP A 55 -15.13 60.43 13.06
CA TRP A 55 -14.42 61.13 14.12
C TRP A 55 -14.23 62.58 13.70
N ASN A 56 -15.31 63.34 13.56
CA ASN A 56 -15.28 64.71 13.03
C ASN A 56 -15.67 65.78 14.07
N LYS A 57 -15.78 65.38 15.34
CA LYS A 57 -16.15 66.26 16.46
C LYS A 57 -15.28 65.98 17.67
N ALA A 58 -15.14 66.97 18.55
CA ALA A 58 -14.43 66.82 19.82
C ALA A 58 -15.02 65.71 20.70
N GLU A 59 -16.35 65.45 20.63
CA GLU A 59 -16.99 64.34 21.34
C GLU A 59 -16.57 62.95 20.83
N SER A 60 -15.87 62.88 19.69
CA SER A 60 -15.37 61.61 19.12
C SER A 60 -14.05 61.16 19.74
N LEU A 61 -13.42 61.97 20.61
CA LEU A 61 -12.18 61.63 21.31
C LEU A 61 -12.26 60.30 22.05
N ASP A 62 -13.33 60.11 22.81
CA ASP A 62 -13.58 58.85 23.52
C ASP A 62 -13.69 57.69 22.53
N ARG A 63 -14.38 57.87 21.40
CA ARG A 63 -14.48 56.82 20.36
C ARG A 63 -13.13 56.51 19.72
N VAL A 64 -12.27 57.49 19.52
CA VAL A 64 -10.91 57.28 19.01
C VAL A 64 -10.10 56.44 20.00
N PHE A 65 -10.09 56.82 21.28
CA PHE A 65 -9.39 56.07 22.32
C PHE A 65 -9.98 54.67 22.54
N THR A 66 -11.30 54.52 22.52
CA THR A 66 -11.96 53.20 22.57
C THR A 66 -11.57 52.35 21.36
N SER A 67 -11.58 52.92 20.14
CA SER A 67 -11.18 52.17 18.94
C SER A 67 -9.71 51.76 18.95
N TYR A 68 -8.83 52.59 19.52
CA TYR A 68 -7.42 52.28 19.68
C TYR A 68 -7.22 51.20 20.75
N ALA A 69 -7.90 51.30 21.91
CA ALA A 69 -7.87 50.28 22.95
C ALA A 69 -8.45 48.94 22.47
N GLU A 70 -9.51 48.96 21.65
CA GLU A 70 -10.05 47.76 21.01
C GLU A 70 -9.06 47.17 20.00
N LEU A 71 -8.33 47.99 19.26
CA LEU A 71 -7.30 47.55 18.33
C LEU A 71 -6.07 46.99 19.06
N GLU A 72 -5.66 47.59 20.18
CA GLU A 72 -4.63 47.04 21.07
C GLU A 72 -5.09 45.72 21.71
N ARG A 73 -6.37 45.60 22.09
CA ARG A 73 -6.95 44.36 22.58
C ARG A 73 -6.95 43.28 21.49
N GLN A 74 -7.42 43.61 20.29
CA GLN A 74 -7.41 42.70 19.14
C GLN A 74 -5.98 42.32 18.72
N GLN A 75 -5.03 43.25 18.80
CA GLN A 75 -3.64 42.99 18.48
C GLN A 75 -2.94 42.17 19.57
N GLY A 76 -3.25 42.40 20.85
CA GLY A 76 -2.82 41.56 21.97
C GLY A 76 -3.43 40.16 21.93
N GLU A 77 -4.65 40.03 21.41
CA GLU A 77 -5.36 38.77 21.16
C GLU A 77 -4.92 38.09 19.84
N SER A 78 -4.21 38.80 18.96
CA SER A 78 -3.75 38.22 17.69
C SER A 78 -2.71 37.14 17.95
N LEU A 79 -3.03 35.89 17.61
CA LEU A 79 -2.06 34.79 17.60
C LEU A 79 -1.00 35.09 16.53
N ARG A 80 0.22 35.38 16.97
CA ARG A 80 1.39 35.45 16.07
C ARG A 80 1.98 34.06 15.92
N VAL A 81 2.09 33.60 14.68
CA VAL A 81 2.78 32.34 14.35
C VAL A 81 4.28 32.53 14.58
N PRO A 82 4.94 31.65 15.36
CA PRO A 82 6.39 31.70 15.55
C PRO A 82 7.15 31.53 14.23
N ALA A 83 8.41 32.00 14.20
CA ALA A 83 9.31 31.74 13.08
C ALA A 83 9.63 30.24 12.96
N LYS A 84 10.03 29.77 11.77
CA LYS A 84 10.30 28.34 11.52
C LYS A 84 11.38 27.75 12.42
N ASP A 85 12.35 28.56 12.78
CA ASP A 85 13.50 28.26 13.63
C ASP A 85 13.31 28.72 15.08
N ALA A 86 12.11 29.18 15.43
CA ALA A 86 11.79 29.58 16.80
C ALA A 86 11.95 28.39 17.77
N PRO A 87 12.38 28.64 19.01
CA PRO A 87 12.58 27.60 20.01
C PRO A 87 11.25 26.93 20.39
N LYS A 88 11.34 25.71 20.90
CA LYS A 88 10.18 24.88 21.25
C LYS A 88 9.23 25.59 22.22
N GLU A 89 9.76 26.35 23.17
CA GLU A 89 8.98 27.09 24.16
C GLU A 89 8.08 28.18 23.53
N GLU A 90 8.48 28.74 22.39
CA GLU A 90 7.68 29.72 21.66
C GLU A 90 6.53 29.02 20.90
N TRP A 91 6.84 27.89 20.27
CA TRP A 91 5.84 27.02 19.65
C TRP A 91 4.83 26.48 20.67
N ASP A 92 5.27 26.06 21.87
CA ASP A 92 4.39 25.57 22.93
C ASP A 92 3.44 26.68 23.44
N ARG A 93 3.92 27.93 23.54
CA ARG A 93 3.08 29.09 23.87
C ARG A 93 2.09 29.44 22.75
N PHE A 94 2.48 29.26 21.49
CA PHE A 94 1.57 29.44 20.37
C PHE A 94 0.49 28.35 20.36
N HIS A 95 0.87 27.08 20.50
CA HIS A 95 -0.05 25.95 20.54
C HIS A 95 -1.01 26.01 21.73
N SER A 96 -0.58 26.46 22.92
CA SER A 96 -1.49 26.60 24.07
C SER A 96 -2.60 27.62 23.86
N ARG A 97 -2.42 28.60 22.95
CA ARG A 97 -3.45 29.57 22.56
C ARG A 97 -4.39 29.07 21.47
N LEU A 98 -4.02 28.01 20.75
CA LEU A 98 -4.89 27.40 19.75
C LEU A 98 -6.04 26.63 20.41
N PRO A 99 -7.19 26.48 19.74
CA PRO A 99 -8.23 25.53 20.14
C PRO A 99 -7.69 24.11 20.16
N ASP A 100 -8.17 23.28 21.10
CA ASP A 100 -7.69 21.90 21.30
C ASP A 100 -7.62 21.07 20.01
N ALA A 101 -8.62 21.21 19.13
CA ALA A 101 -8.68 20.47 17.86
C ALA A 101 -7.57 20.85 16.84
N MET A 102 -6.93 22.01 17.01
CA MET A 102 -5.86 22.51 16.16
C MET A 102 -4.48 22.37 16.80
N ARG A 103 -4.42 22.02 18.09
CA ARG A 103 -3.15 21.78 18.77
C ARG A 103 -2.48 20.52 18.20
N PRO A 104 -1.14 20.51 18.07
CA PRO A 104 -0.40 19.29 17.78
C PRO A 104 -0.71 18.21 18.81
N LEU A 105 -0.73 16.97 18.35
CA LEU A 105 -0.78 15.81 19.21
C LEU A 105 0.49 15.74 20.06
N THR A 106 0.33 15.62 21.37
CA THR A 106 1.46 15.53 22.32
C THR A 106 1.75 14.11 22.80
N SER A 107 0.82 13.18 22.58
CA SER A 107 1.00 11.77 22.91
C SER A 107 0.16 10.88 22.01
N ALA A 108 0.64 9.66 21.76
CA ALA A 108 0.00 8.73 20.83
C ALA A 108 -1.32 8.18 21.39
N GLU A 109 -1.47 8.10 22.72
CA GLU A 109 -2.69 7.58 23.36
C GLU A 109 -3.88 8.52 23.19
N LYS A 110 -3.62 9.81 22.97
CA LYS A 110 -4.66 10.82 22.69
C LYS A 110 -5.17 10.77 21.25
N VAL A 111 -4.56 9.96 20.40
CA VAL A 111 -4.98 9.76 19.01
C VAL A 111 -6.00 8.63 18.96
N GLU A 112 -7.26 9.00 18.83
CA GLU A 112 -8.33 8.06 18.52
C GLU A 112 -8.55 8.02 17.01
N TYR A 113 -7.93 7.04 16.34
CA TYR A 113 -8.28 6.75 14.96
C TYR A 113 -9.64 6.07 14.92
N ARG A 114 -10.57 6.69 14.21
CA ARG A 114 -11.82 6.02 13.84
C ARG A 114 -11.55 5.17 12.60
N ARG A 115 -11.99 3.91 12.64
CA ARG A 115 -12.00 3.05 11.46
C ARG A 115 -12.92 3.69 10.42
N PRO A 116 -12.49 3.85 9.15
CA PRO A 116 -13.36 4.34 8.09
C PRO A 116 -14.55 3.40 7.87
N ASP A 117 -15.76 3.97 7.74
CA ASP A 117 -17.00 3.21 7.55
C ASP A 117 -17.08 2.48 6.19
N ASN A 118 -16.29 2.92 5.20
CA ASN A 118 -16.32 2.43 3.82
C ASN A 118 -15.32 1.29 3.54
N LEU A 119 -14.82 0.63 4.59
CA LEU A 119 -13.92 -0.51 4.43
C LEU A 119 -14.67 -1.79 4.04
N PRO A 120 -14.15 -2.61 3.11
CA PRO A 120 -14.69 -3.93 2.84
C PRO A 120 -14.78 -4.77 4.13
N GLU A 121 -15.84 -5.58 4.28
CA GLU A 121 -16.04 -6.43 5.47
C GLU A 121 -14.84 -7.36 5.73
N ASN A 122 -14.20 -7.82 4.65
CA ASN A 122 -13.09 -8.78 4.67
C ASN A 122 -11.73 -8.10 4.85
N PHE A 123 -11.68 -6.78 4.93
CA PHE A 123 -10.41 -6.05 5.00
C PHE A 123 -9.74 -6.28 6.35
N ALA A 124 -8.57 -6.91 6.32
CA ALA A 124 -7.73 -7.13 7.50
C ALA A 124 -7.10 -5.79 7.92
N TYR A 125 -7.81 -5.06 8.78
CA TYR A 125 -7.28 -3.85 9.39
C TYR A 125 -6.15 -4.20 10.37
N SER A 126 -5.03 -3.50 10.28
CA SER A 126 -3.88 -3.70 11.16
C SER A 126 -3.88 -2.67 12.29
N ASP A 127 -4.24 -3.12 13.49
CA ASP A 127 -4.16 -2.30 14.70
C ASP A 127 -2.72 -1.90 15.03
N GLU A 128 -1.75 -2.74 14.69
CA GLU A 128 -0.31 -2.45 14.86
C GLU A 128 0.11 -1.24 14.01
N LEU A 129 -0.24 -1.24 12.72
CA LEU A 129 0.07 -0.13 11.83
C LEU A 129 -0.68 1.13 12.22
N ALA A 130 -1.94 0.99 12.66
CA ALA A 130 -2.70 2.10 13.22
C ALA A 130 -1.98 2.70 14.43
N ASN A 131 -1.52 1.89 15.38
CA ASN A 131 -0.79 2.35 16.55
C ASN A 131 0.56 2.99 16.21
N ALA A 132 1.33 2.41 15.27
CA ALA A 132 2.57 3.01 14.78
C ALA A 132 2.32 4.39 14.15
N SER A 133 1.24 4.53 13.36
CA SER A 133 0.90 5.81 12.73
C SER A 133 0.48 6.90 13.74
N LYS A 134 0.04 6.53 14.95
CA LYS A 134 -0.20 7.51 16.03
C LYS A 134 1.11 8.14 16.50
N ALA A 135 2.17 7.34 16.64
CA ALA A 135 3.49 7.84 17.02
C ALA A 135 4.05 8.79 15.96
N TRP A 136 3.93 8.44 14.67
CA TRP A 136 4.36 9.33 13.57
C TRP A 136 3.58 10.63 13.53
N ALA A 137 2.28 10.61 13.85
CA ALA A 137 1.47 11.83 13.92
C ALA A 137 1.94 12.78 15.03
N VAL A 138 2.37 12.24 16.19
CA VAL A 138 2.95 13.02 17.29
C VAL A 138 4.31 13.59 16.90
N GLU A 139 5.19 12.77 16.31
CA GLU A 139 6.51 13.20 15.84
C GLU A 139 6.41 14.31 14.78
N ALA A 140 5.42 14.22 13.89
CA ALA A 140 5.15 15.22 12.86
C ALA A 140 4.47 16.49 13.40
N GLY A 141 4.08 16.52 14.69
CA GLY A 141 3.31 17.62 15.27
C GLY A 141 1.94 17.80 14.59
N ALA A 142 1.37 16.73 14.04
CA ALA A 142 0.09 16.80 13.37
C ALA A 142 -1.04 17.09 14.37
N SER A 143 -2.05 17.84 13.93
CA SER A 143 -3.28 17.99 14.71
C SER A 143 -4.15 16.73 14.59
N PRO A 144 -5.06 16.45 15.55
CA PRO A 144 -5.95 15.29 15.50
C PRO A 144 -6.71 15.15 14.18
N ARG A 145 -7.21 16.26 13.64
CA ARG A 145 -7.93 16.29 12.37
C ARG A 145 -7.06 15.86 11.19
N ILE A 146 -5.82 16.31 11.15
CA ILE A 146 -4.88 15.99 10.07
C ILE A 146 -4.47 14.51 10.17
N ALA A 147 -4.17 14.04 11.37
CA ALA A 147 -3.84 12.65 11.62
C ALA A 147 -4.95 11.70 11.17
N GLN A 148 -6.20 11.97 11.56
CA GLN A 148 -7.38 11.19 11.13
C GLN A 148 -7.55 11.22 9.61
N ALA A 149 -7.47 12.40 8.97
CA ALA A 149 -7.65 12.52 7.53
C ALA A 149 -6.58 11.73 6.74
N TYR A 150 -5.34 11.73 7.21
CA TYR A 150 -4.26 10.95 6.60
C TYR A 150 -4.47 9.45 6.79
N HIS A 151 -4.82 9.04 8.01
CA HIS A 151 -5.17 7.66 8.34
C HIS A 151 -6.29 7.13 7.41
N ASP A 152 -7.39 7.87 7.27
CA ASP A 152 -8.54 7.44 6.48
C ASP A 152 -8.20 7.29 4.99
N ARG A 153 -7.37 8.20 4.47
CA ARG A 153 -6.86 8.12 3.09
C ARG A 153 -5.94 6.92 2.88
N PHE A 154 -5.02 6.68 3.81
CA PHE A 154 -4.10 5.56 3.74
C PHE A 154 -4.84 4.22 3.80
N VAL A 155 -5.76 4.09 4.75
CA VAL A 155 -6.57 2.87 4.93
C VAL A 155 -7.49 2.64 3.73
N GLY A 156 -8.11 3.69 3.18
CA GLY A 156 -8.89 3.61 1.95
C GLY A 156 -8.05 3.14 0.75
N TYR A 157 -6.86 3.70 0.56
CA TYR A 157 -5.93 3.28 -0.49
C TYR A 157 -5.52 1.80 -0.35
N MET A 158 -5.23 1.35 0.88
CA MET A 158 -4.91 -0.06 1.14
C MET A 158 -6.08 -0.99 0.81
N ALA A 159 -7.31 -0.58 1.11
CA ALA A 159 -8.50 -1.34 0.74
C ALA A 159 -8.69 -1.42 -0.78
N GLU A 160 -8.49 -0.31 -1.50
CA GLU A 160 -8.53 -0.28 -2.96
C GLU A 160 -7.46 -1.19 -3.57
N GLN A 161 -6.23 -1.16 -3.04
CA GLN A 161 -5.15 -2.04 -3.50
C GLN A 161 -5.46 -3.51 -3.26
N ALA A 162 -6.00 -3.86 -2.08
CA ALA A 162 -6.42 -5.23 -1.78
C ALA A 162 -7.52 -5.72 -2.74
N ALA A 163 -8.53 -4.87 -3.01
CA ALA A 163 -9.58 -5.18 -3.97
C ALA A 163 -9.02 -5.35 -5.40
N ALA A 164 -8.11 -4.48 -5.82
CA ALA A 164 -7.46 -4.56 -7.13
C ALA A 164 -6.61 -5.83 -7.27
N GLN A 165 -5.87 -6.22 -6.23
CA GLN A 165 -5.10 -7.48 -6.21
C GLN A 165 -6.02 -8.69 -6.30
N GLN A 166 -7.13 -8.70 -5.55
CA GLN A 166 -8.08 -9.80 -5.62
C GLN A 166 -8.73 -9.91 -7.00
N ALA A 167 -9.11 -8.77 -7.62
CA ALA A 167 -9.63 -8.75 -8.98
C ALA A 167 -8.57 -9.16 -10.03
N ALA A 168 -7.29 -8.84 -9.83
CA ALA A 168 -6.22 -9.31 -10.69
C ALA A 168 -6.01 -10.83 -10.56
N LEU A 169 -6.07 -11.35 -9.34
CA LEU A 169 -5.98 -12.79 -9.06
C LEU A 169 -7.14 -13.56 -9.72
N SER A 170 -8.38 -13.11 -9.54
CA SER A 170 -9.55 -13.73 -10.20
C SER A 170 -9.40 -13.76 -11.72
N ARG A 171 -8.98 -12.66 -12.33
CA ARG A 171 -8.72 -12.61 -13.79
C ARG A 171 -7.60 -13.55 -14.22
N SER A 172 -6.55 -13.70 -13.42
CA SER A 172 -5.45 -14.63 -13.68
C SER A 172 -5.91 -16.09 -13.60
N VAL A 173 -6.77 -16.44 -12.64
CA VAL A 173 -7.39 -17.77 -12.53
C VAL A 173 -8.30 -18.05 -13.71
N GLU A 174 -9.16 -17.11 -14.09
CA GLU A 174 -10.05 -17.22 -15.25
C GLU A 174 -9.25 -17.40 -16.55
N ALA A 175 -8.24 -16.56 -16.80
CA ALA A 175 -7.38 -16.69 -17.98
C ALA A 175 -6.63 -18.03 -18.02
N THR A 176 -6.13 -18.49 -16.86
CA THR A 176 -5.50 -19.81 -16.73
C THR A 176 -6.48 -20.93 -17.05
N HIS A 177 -7.71 -20.83 -16.53
CA HIS A 177 -8.76 -21.78 -16.79
C HIS A 177 -9.08 -21.85 -18.29
N ASP A 178 -9.29 -20.72 -18.95
CA ASP A 178 -9.61 -20.64 -20.38
C ASP A 178 -8.50 -21.24 -21.26
N GLU A 179 -7.23 -20.95 -20.94
CA GLU A 179 -6.10 -21.56 -21.64
C GLU A 179 -6.05 -23.07 -21.47
N LEU A 180 -6.29 -23.57 -20.25
CA LEU A 180 -6.30 -25.01 -20.00
C LEU A 180 -7.47 -25.69 -20.69
N VAL A 181 -8.65 -25.08 -20.72
CA VAL A 181 -9.80 -25.61 -21.47
C VAL A 181 -9.51 -25.66 -22.97
N ARG A 182 -8.84 -24.64 -23.52
CA ARG A 182 -8.42 -24.64 -24.93
C ARG A 182 -7.43 -25.77 -25.26
N ASP A 183 -6.45 -25.99 -24.38
CA ASP A 183 -5.36 -26.93 -24.65
C ASP A 183 -5.69 -28.38 -24.25
N TRP A 184 -6.51 -28.58 -23.21
CA TRP A 184 -6.82 -29.89 -22.63
C TRP A 184 -8.25 -30.37 -22.94
N GLY A 185 -9.12 -29.49 -23.43
CA GLY A 185 -10.52 -29.75 -23.71
C GLY A 185 -11.45 -29.25 -22.60
N PRO A 186 -12.78 -29.32 -22.80
CA PRO A 186 -13.78 -28.94 -21.79
C PRO A 186 -13.52 -29.59 -20.42
N THR A 187 -13.84 -28.89 -19.34
CA THR A 187 -13.55 -29.35 -17.96
C THR A 187 -14.28 -30.63 -17.56
N ASP A 188 -15.41 -30.92 -18.20
CA ASP A 188 -16.19 -32.14 -18.05
C ASP A 188 -15.62 -33.32 -18.86
N SER A 189 -14.72 -33.06 -19.80
CA SER A 189 -14.10 -34.10 -20.62
C SER A 189 -13.17 -35.01 -19.81
N ASP A 190 -13.11 -36.29 -20.18
CA ASP A 190 -12.18 -37.25 -19.58
C ASP A 190 -10.72 -36.83 -19.79
N GLY A 191 -10.42 -36.20 -20.94
CA GLY A 191 -9.08 -35.70 -21.27
C GLY A 191 -8.60 -34.61 -20.31
N PHE A 192 -9.47 -33.64 -19.98
CA PHE A 192 -9.13 -32.60 -19.01
C PHE A 192 -8.88 -33.19 -17.61
N ARG A 193 -9.78 -34.08 -17.16
CA ARG A 193 -9.66 -34.75 -15.85
C ARG A 193 -8.37 -35.57 -15.73
N GLN A 194 -8.04 -36.36 -16.75
CA GLN A 194 -6.83 -37.18 -16.76
C GLN A 194 -5.56 -36.33 -16.71
N LYS A 195 -5.47 -35.28 -17.55
CA LYS A 195 -4.30 -34.39 -17.57
C LYS A 195 -4.13 -33.66 -16.24
N LEU A 196 -5.23 -33.17 -15.67
CA LEU A 196 -5.22 -32.51 -14.36
C LEU A 196 -4.78 -33.47 -13.25
N GLU A 197 -5.23 -34.72 -13.26
CA GLU A 197 -4.83 -35.72 -12.28
C GLU A 197 -3.33 -36.01 -12.35
N VAL A 198 -2.79 -36.19 -13.56
CA VAL A 198 -1.36 -36.42 -13.80
C VAL A 198 -0.53 -35.23 -13.30
N ALA A 199 -0.95 -34.00 -13.59
CA ALA A 199 -0.29 -32.78 -13.10
C ALA A 199 -0.32 -32.71 -11.56
N ASN A 200 -1.48 -32.98 -10.94
CA ASN A 200 -1.65 -32.97 -9.49
C ASN A 200 -0.80 -34.05 -8.81
N ARG A 201 -0.69 -35.24 -9.40
CA ARG A 201 0.14 -36.33 -8.88
C ARG A 201 1.62 -35.98 -8.93
N ALA A 202 2.07 -35.32 -10.01
CA ALA A 202 3.43 -34.81 -10.13
C ALA A 202 3.74 -33.75 -9.06
N MET A 203 2.85 -32.76 -8.88
CA MET A 203 2.99 -31.73 -7.85
C MET A 203 3.13 -32.31 -6.45
N LYS A 204 2.31 -33.32 -6.11
CA LYS A 204 2.37 -34.02 -4.82
C LYS A 204 3.67 -34.79 -4.65
N LYS A 205 4.10 -35.55 -5.66
CA LYS A 205 5.32 -36.37 -5.62
C LYS A 205 6.59 -35.53 -5.50
N LEU A 206 6.60 -34.31 -6.05
CA LEU A 206 7.70 -33.36 -5.94
C LEU A 206 7.68 -32.53 -4.64
N GLY A 207 6.64 -32.66 -3.80
CA GLY A 207 6.54 -31.89 -2.55
C GLY A 207 6.33 -30.38 -2.74
N LEU A 208 5.93 -29.94 -3.94
CA LEU A 208 5.87 -28.52 -4.30
C LEU A 208 4.56 -27.84 -3.90
N VAL A 209 3.54 -28.61 -3.50
CA VAL A 209 2.20 -28.10 -3.16
C VAL A 209 2.24 -26.96 -2.13
N SER A 210 2.98 -27.16 -1.03
CA SER A 210 3.06 -26.17 0.04
C SER A 210 3.81 -24.90 -0.39
N ALA A 211 4.90 -25.04 -1.15
CA ALA A 211 5.68 -23.93 -1.66
C ALA A 211 4.87 -23.08 -2.67
N TYR A 212 4.10 -23.74 -3.54
CA TYR A 212 3.30 -23.06 -4.55
C TYR A 212 2.05 -22.38 -3.95
N LYS A 213 1.48 -22.97 -2.89
CA LYS A 213 0.45 -22.31 -2.07
C LYS A 213 0.97 -21.03 -1.40
N GLN A 214 2.16 -21.09 -0.81
CA GLN A 214 2.78 -19.90 -0.20
C GLN A 214 3.11 -18.81 -1.21
N LYS A 215 3.38 -19.16 -2.47
CA LYS A 215 3.69 -18.20 -3.54
C LYS A 215 2.45 -17.72 -4.30
N GLY A 216 1.23 -18.15 -3.94
CA GLY A 216 0.00 -17.76 -4.64
C GLY A 216 -0.12 -18.33 -6.06
N ILE A 217 0.68 -19.33 -6.39
CA ILE A 217 0.64 -20.01 -7.70
C ILE A 217 -0.46 -21.07 -7.72
N LEU A 218 -0.67 -21.71 -6.57
CA LEU A 218 -1.75 -22.66 -6.33
C LEU A 218 -2.64 -22.09 -5.22
N LEU A 219 -3.90 -21.81 -5.52
CA LEU A 219 -4.86 -21.34 -4.52
C LEU A 219 -5.27 -22.47 -3.55
N PRO A 220 -5.86 -22.13 -2.39
CA PRO A 220 -6.32 -23.12 -1.42
C PRO A 220 -7.35 -24.11 -1.97
N ASP A 221 -8.18 -23.68 -2.92
CA ASP A 221 -9.17 -24.48 -3.65
C ASP A 221 -8.56 -25.39 -4.73
N GLY A 222 -7.26 -25.28 -4.98
CA GLY A 222 -6.54 -26.05 -5.98
C GLY A 222 -6.49 -25.41 -7.36
N ALA A 223 -7.01 -24.19 -7.54
CA ALA A 223 -6.88 -23.45 -8.79
C ALA A 223 -5.44 -22.97 -9.01
N LEU A 224 -4.98 -23.00 -10.27
CA LEU A 224 -3.69 -22.46 -10.68
C LEU A 224 -3.86 -21.05 -11.23
N THR A 225 -2.89 -20.18 -10.96
CA THR A 225 -2.84 -18.79 -11.49
C THR A 225 -1.97 -18.66 -12.73
N ASP A 226 -1.27 -19.74 -13.11
CA ASP A 226 -0.38 -19.77 -14.27
C ASP A 226 -0.60 -21.06 -15.08
N PRO A 227 -0.97 -20.95 -16.37
CA PRO A 227 -1.19 -22.10 -17.25
C PRO A 227 0.10 -22.78 -17.70
N GLN A 228 1.24 -22.10 -17.76
CA GLN A 228 2.54 -22.72 -18.08
C GLN A 228 2.97 -23.69 -16.99
N ILE A 229 2.68 -23.37 -15.73
CA ILE A 229 2.98 -24.22 -14.59
C ILE A 229 2.14 -25.50 -14.63
N ALA A 230 0.85 -25.39 -14.95
CA ALA A 230 -0.03 -26.53 -15.18
C ALA A 230 0.50 -27.45 -16.30
N ARG A 231 0.90 -26.87 -17.44
CA ARG A 231 1.48 -27.61 -18.57
C ARG A 231 2.79 -28.31 -18.19
N ALA A 232 3.68 -27.63 -17.46
CA ALA A 232 4.94 -28.20 -17.00
C ALA A 232 4.72 -29.40 -16.06
N PHE A 233 3.79 -29.29 -15.10
CA PHE A 233 3.48 -30.40 -14.21
C PHE A 233 2.81 -31.56 -14.92
N HIS A 234 1.96 -31.29 -15.90
CA HIS A 234 1.41 -32.34 -16.75
C HIS A 234 2.53 -33.08 -17.49
N ALA A 235 3.45 -32.37 -18.15
CA ALA A 235 4.58 -32.99 -18.86
C ALA A 235 5.52 -33.77 -17.93
N ILE A 236 5.81 -33.24 -16.74
CA ILE A 236 6.60 -33.94 -15.72
C ILE A 236 5.85 -35.18 -15.23
N GLY A 237 4.55 -35.07 -14.96
CA GLY A 237 3.73 -36.22 -14.56
C GLY A 237 3.69 -37.29 -15.64
N GLU A 238 3.48 -36.92 -16.90
CA GLU A 238 3.55 -37.87 -18.01
C GLU A 238 4.90 -38.57 -18.08
N ALA A 239 6.01 -37.86 -17.86
CA ALA A 239 7.35 -38.46 -17.87
C ALA A 239 7.58 -39.36 -16.64
N MET A 240 7.16 -38.93 -15.45
CA MET A 240 7.34 -39.65 -14.19
C MET A 240 6.43 -40.88 -14.07
N PHE A 241 5.25 -40.85 -14.68
CA PHE A 241 4.25 -41.91 -14.59
C PHE A 241 4.13 -42.75 -15.85
N ARG A 242 4.77 -42.37 -16.98
CA ARG A 242 4.91 -43.24 -18.16
C ARG A 242 5.54 -44.59 -17.84
N GLU A 243 6.44 -44.63 -16.87
CA GLU A 243 7.11 -45.86 -16.42
C GLU A 243 6.24 -46.68 -15.46
N ASP A 244 5.40 -46.04 -14.63
CA ASP A 244 4.48 -46.72 -13.68
C ASP A 244 3.20 -47.24 -14.37
N THR A 245 2.75 -46.62 -15.47
CA THR A 245 1.54 -47.06 -16.22
C THR A 245 1.75 -48.29 -17.09
N ILE A 246 2.96 -48.86 -17.16
CA ILE A 246 3.14 -50.20 -17.74
C ILE A 246 2.55 -51.29 -16.82
N ASP A 247 2.27 -50.97 -15.56
CA ASP A 247 1.80 -51.95 -14.57
C ASP A 247 0.35 -51.76 -14.06
N ALA A 248 -0.40 -50.76 -14.57
CA ALA A 248 -1.79 -50.53 -14.16
C ALA A 248 -2.72 -50.31 -15.38
N ASP A 249 -3.55 -51.32 -15.63
CA ASP A 249 -4.65 -51.41 -16.59
C ASP A 249 -4.32 -51.60 -18.10
N GLY A 250 -4.35 -52.87 -18.50
CA GLY A 250 -5.15 -53.27 -19.67
C GLY A 250 -4.49 -53.38 -21.05
N ALA A 251 -3.19 -53.12 -21.20
CA ALA A 251 -2.46 -53.41 -22.45
C ALA A 251 -1.81 -54.82 -22.40
N PRO A 252 -1.72 -55.55 -23.54
CA PRO A 252 -1.45 -56.98 -23.55
C PRO A 252 -0.10 -57.25 -22.91
N ARG A 253 -0.10 -58.11 -21.87
CA ARG A 253 1.07 -58.66 -21.19
C ARG A 253 2.29 -58.63 -22.09
N GLY A 254 3.15 -57.62 -21.93
CA GLY A 254 4.55 -57.74 -22.30
C GLY A 254 5.08 -58.88 -21.44
N GLN A 255 5.07 -60.10 -21.99
CA GLN A 255 5.35 -61.32 -21.26
C GLN A 255 6.67 -61.13 -20.52
N ASN A 256 6.62 -61.14 -19.18
CA ASN A 256 7.83 -61.25 -18.38
C ASN A 256 8.59 -62.49 -18.90
N PRO A 257 9.77 -62.34 -19.52
CA PRO A 257 10.42 -63.42 -20.23
C PRO A 257 10.95 -64.51 -19.28
N PHE A 258 11.01 -64.21 -17.98
CA PHE A 258 11.37 -65.15 -16.90
C PHE A 258 10.18 -66.01 -16.44
N ARG A 259 8.94 -65.63 -16.76
CA ARG A 259 7.77 -66.46 -16.44
C ARG A 259 7.68 -67.63 -17.41
N ARG A 260 7.36 -68.81 -16.87
CA ARG A 260 7.10 -70.00 -17.68
C ARG A 260 5.80 -69.82 -18.46
N ASN A 261 5.81 -70.18 -19.73
CA ASN A 261 4.61 -70.26 -20.55
C ASN A 261 3.74 -71.46 -20.13
N ALA A 262 2.58 -71.66 -20.76
CA ALA A 262 1.68 -72.78 -20.46
C ALA A 262 2.32 -74.17 -20.69
N ALA A 263 3.41 -74.26 -21.46
CA ALA A 263 4.20 -75.46 -21.69
C ALA A 263 5.38 -75.62 -20.69
N GLY A 264 5.51 -74.72 -19.72
CA GLY A 264 6.59 -74.75 -18.72
C GLY A 264 7.93 -74.17 -19.22
N GLU A 265 7.98 -73.64 -20.44
CA GLU A 265 9.19 -73.15 -21.10
C GLU A 265 9.37 -71.62 -20.92
N ARG A 266 10.61 -71.14 -21.04
CA ARG A 266 10.97 -69.73 -20.93
C ARG A 266 11.53 -69.22 -22.24
N ASN A 267 11.31 -67.95 -22.54
CA ASN A 267 11.86 -67.33 -23.74
C ASN A 267 13.32 -66.91 -23.49
N ILE A 268 14.25 -67.87 -23.61
CA ILE A 268 15.68 -67.69 -23.34
C ILE A 268 16.29 -66.58 -24.20
N SER A 269 15.86 -66.46 -25.46
CA SER A 269 16.31 -65.40 -26.38
C SER A 269 15.93 -64.02 -25.86
N ALA A 270 14.69 -63.84 -25.40
CA ALA A 270 14.21 -62.59 -24.81
C ALA A 270 14.90 -62.28 -23.46
N ILE A 271 15.15 -63.29 -22.62
CA ILE A 271 15.93 -63.12 -21.38
C ILE A 271 17.34 -62.63 -21.70
N SER A 272 18.03 -63.27 -22.64
CA SER A 272 19.42 -62.93 -22.98
C SER A 272 19.57 -61.53 -23.61
N ALA A 273 18.60 -61.11 -24.43
CA ALA A 273 18.57 -59.76 -24.99
C ALA A 273 18.34 -58.72 -23.88
N LEU A 274 17.40 -58.99 -22.96
CA LEU A 274 17.09 -58.10 -21.86
C LEU A 274 18.26 -57.96 -20.88
N VAL A 275 18.95 -59.05 -20.55
CA VAL A 275 20.14 -59.04 -19.69
C VAL A 275 21.27 -58.21 -20.30
N LYS A 276 21.42 -58.21 -21.63
CA LYS A 276 22.43 -57.39 -22.34
C LYS A 276 22.07 -55.91 -22.41
N ILE A 277 20.80 -55.58 -22.57
CA ILE A 277 20.34 -54.19 -22.77
C ILE A 277 20.13 -53.48 -21.43
N ASP A 278 19.53 -54.16 -20.45
CA ASP A 278 19.20 -53.60 -19.14
C ASP A 278 19.27 -54.67 -18.03
N PRO A 279 20.46 -54.84 -17.42
CA PRO A 279 20.66 -55.81 -16.35
C PRO A 279 19.82 -55.54 -15.09
N GLN A 280 19.51 -54.28 -14.79
CA GLN A 280 18.75 -53.92 -13.58
C GLN A 280 17.26 -54.25 -13.73
N ARG A 281 16.71 -54.03 -14.93
CA ARG A 281 15.35 -54.47 -15.27
C ARG A 281 15.22 -55.99 -15.31
N ALA A 282 16.22 -56.68 -15.87
CA ALA A 282 16.27 -58.15 -15.85
C ALA A 282 16.26 -58.71 -14.42
N ARG A 283 17.02 -58.11 -13.48
CA ARG A 283 17.05 -58.55 -12.06
C ARG A 283 15.70 -58.41 -11.36
N ARG A 284 14.98 -57.32 -11.63
CA ARG A 284 13.63 -57.10 -11.08
C ARG A 284 12.65 -58.14 -11.61
N LEU A 285 12.61 -58.32 -12.94
CA LEU A 285 11.69 -59.26 -13.58
C LEU A 285 11.97 -60.73 -13.24
N ALA A 286 13.23 -61.09 -12.97
CA ALA A 286 13.58 -62.41 -12.45
C ALA A 286 13.01 -62.64 -11.03
N ARG A 287 13.14 -61.67 -10.12
CA ARG A 287 12.54 -61.77 -8.77
C ARG A 287 11.02 -61.85 -8.82
N ASP A 288 10.39 -61.05 -9.68
CA ASP A 288 8.93 -61.03 -9.86
C ASP A 288 8.38 -62.33 -10.50
N ALA A 289 9.26 -63.11 -11.13
CA ALA A 289 8.97 -64.45 -11.62
C ALA A 289 9.30 -65.56 -10.60
N GLY A 290 9.78 -65.21 -9.40
CA GLY A 290 10.21 -66.15 -8.37
C GLY A 290 11.57 -66.81 -8.64
N GLU A 291 12.36 -66.27 -9.57
CA GLU A 291 13.65 -66.82 -9.97
C GLU A 291 14.81 -66.14 -9.23
N ASN A 292 15.90 -66.87 -9.03
CA ASN A 292 17.14 -66.30 -8.53
C ASN A 292 17.83 -65.48 -9.64
N PRO A 293 18.00 -64.16 -9.49
CA PRO A 293 18.64 -63.32 -10.50
C PRO A 293 20.10 -63.68 -10.77
N ASP A 294 20.79 -64.27 -9.80
CA ASP A 294 22.21 -64.63 -9.93
C ASP A 294 22.45 -65.80 -10.92
N LEU A 295 21.41 -66.58 -11.24
CA LEU A 295 21.49 -67.63 -12.27
C LEU A 295 21.59 -67.07 -13.68
N TRP A 296 21.10 -65.86 -13.89
CA TRP A 296 21.04 -65.21 -15.20
C TRP A 296 22.06 -64.08 -15.34
N MET A 297 22.46 -63.49 -14.21
CA MET A 297 23.37 -62.36 -14.13
C MET A 297 24.29 -62.55 -12.91
N PRO A 298 25.27 -63.47 -13.00
CA PRO A 298 26.21 -63.70 -11.91
C PRO A 298 26.94 -62.39 -11.59
N SER A 299 27.03 -62.08 -10.30
CA SER A 299 27.68 -60.85 -9.82
C SER A 299 29.22 -60.89 -9.92
N ASN A 300 29.79 -61.93 -10.55
CA ASN A 300 31.22 -62.06 -10.85
C ASN A 300 31.41 -62.43 -12.34
N PRO A 301 32.17 -61.64 -13.12
CA PRO A 301 32.65 -62.10 -14.41
C PRO A 301 33.71 -63.19 -14.20
N LEU A 302 33.59 -64.30 -14.91
CA LEU A 302 34.75 -65.16 -15.23
C LEU A 302 35.59 -64.46 -16.31
#